data_AF-A0A7J8PH01-F1
#
_entry.id   AF-A0A7J8PH01-F1
#
_cell.length_a   1.000
_cell.length_b   1.000
_cell.length_c   1.000
_cell.angle_alpha   90.00
_cell.angle_beta   90.00
_cell.angle_gamma   90.00
#
_symmetry.space_group_name_H-M   'P 1'
#
loop_
_entity.id
_entity.type
_entity.pdbx_description
1 polymer ?
#
loop_
_entity_poly.entity_id
_entity_poly.type
_entity_poly.pdbx_seq_one_letter_code
_entity_poly.pdbx_strand_id
1 'polypeptide(L)'
;DLLDPTNDNISIVEDPKSGDVSLPGATLVEIRDQQSFLELLQLGEAHRYAANTRLNTESSRSHALLMVHVKRSVKGRELAHSSQNGNSTNIAKSLRPTLVRKGKLVVVDLAGSERIDKSGSEGHTLEEAKSINLSLSALGKCINALAENSAHVPVRDSKLTRLLRDSFGGTARTSLVITIGPSPRHRGETTSTIMFGQRAMKVENMLKLKEEFDYKSLARKLDIQLDKLIMEHERKQKAFEEEIERITTDTQNQISEAERNYADAME
;
A
#
# COMPACT_ATOMS: atom_id res chain seq x y z
N ASP A 1 15.40 -0.33 9.89
CA ASP A 1 14.37 -1.11 9.17
C ASP A 1 14.79 -2.56 9.31
N LEU A 2 13.88 -3.48 9.63
CA LEU A 2 14.26 -4.88 9.80
C LEU A 2 14.53 -5.58 8.47
N LEU A 3 14.12 -5.00 7.34
CA LEU A 3 14.49 -5.47 6.01
C LEU A 3 15.76 -4.80 5.46
N ASP A 4 16.09 -3.62 5.97
CA ASP A 4 17.34 -2.89 5.69
C ASP A 4 17.90 -2.24 6.98
N PRO A 5 18.76 -2.95 7.73
CA PRO A 5 19.28 -2.45 8.99
C PRO A 5 20.09 -1.15 8.89
N THR A 6 20.54 -0.76 7.69
CA THR A 6 21.28 0.50 7.49
C THR A 6 20.39 1.74 7.63
N ASN A 7 19.07 1.55 7.52
CA ASN A 7 18.08 2.60 7.55
C ASN A 7 17.34 2.63 8.91
N ASP A 8 17.92 3.30 9.90
CA ASP A 8 17.48 3.25 11.30
C ASP A 8 16.54 4.40 11.74
N ASN A 9 16.38 5.44 10.92
CA ASN A 9 15.59 6.62 11.27
C ASN A 9 14.57 7.01 10.20
N ILE A 10 13.59 6.13 9.99
CA ILE A 10 12.51 6.34 9.02
C ILE A 10 11.52 7.41 9.51
N SER A 11 11.20 8.36 8.64
CA SER A 11 10.19 9.39 8.90
C SER A 11 8.76 8.84 8.80
N ILE A 12 7.91 9.28 9.72
CA ILE A 12 6.48 8.97 9.73
C ILE A 12 5.73 10.14 9.11
N VAL A 13 5.00 9.88 8.03
CA VAL A 13 4.19 10.87 7.32
C VAL A 13 2.72 10.49 7.45
N GLU A 14 1.92 11.46 7.89
CA GLU A 14 0.48 11.30 8.06
C GLU A 14 -0.23 12.18 7.02
N ASP A 15 -1.11 11.58 6.23
CA ASP A 15 -1.95 12.34 5.31
C ASP A 15 -3.01 13.12 6.11
N PRO A 16 -3.03 14.47 6.02
CA PRO A 16 -3.98 15.28 6.76
C PRO A 16 -5.44 15.08 6.34
N LYS A 17 -5.69 14.63 5.11
CA LYS A 17 -7.04 14.41 4.57
C LYS A 17 -7.56 13.02 4.85
N SER A 18 -6.74 12.00 4.59
CA SER A 18 -7.16 10.60 4.77
C SER A 18 -6.91 10.07 6.18
N GLY A 19 -6.01 10.70 6.94
CA GLY A 19 -5.50 10.19 8.21
C GLY A 19 -4.46 9.08 8.04
N ASP A 20 -4.21 8.64 6.81
CA ASP A 20 -3.39 7.48 6.51
C ASP A 20 -1.93 7.71 6.90
N VAL A 21 -1.37 6.72 7.59
CA VAL A 21 0.04 6.71 7.97
C VAL A 21 0.87 6.01 6.90
N SER A 22 1.97 6.66 6.50
CA SER A 22 2.93 6.18 5.51
C SER A 22 4.38 6.34 6.01
N LEU A 23 5.25 5.45 5.50
CA LEU A 23 6.67 5.38 5.83
C LEU A 23 7.46 5.40 4.51
N PRO A 24 7.64 6.59 3.88
CA PRO A 24 8.23 6.68 2.54
C PRO A 24 9.67 6.19 2.48
N GLY A 25 10.39 6.23 3.59
CA GLY A 25 11.75 5.72 3.69
C GLY A 25 11.84 4.22 4.03
N ALA A 26 10.73 3.53 4.31
CA ALA A 26 10.78 2.10 4.63
C ALA A 26 10.96 1.23 3.38
N THR A 27 11.70 0.14 3.51
CA THR A 27 11.89 -0.85 2.45
C THR A 27 10.55 -1.52 2.13
N LEU A 28 10.18 -1.51 0.85
CA LEU A 28 8.98 -2.16 0.33
C LEU A 28 9.39 -3.29 -0.62
N VAL A 29 9.09 -4.53 -0.22
CA VAL A 29 9.38 -5.72 -1.03
C VAL A 29 8.08 -6.26 -1.62
N GLU A 30 8.03 -6.46 -2.94
CA GLU A 30 6.91 -7.11 -3.61
C GLU A 30 7.00 -8.63 -3.39
N ILE A 31 5.95 -9.21 -2.83
CA ILE A 31 5.83 -10.65 -2.58
C ILE A 31 4.76 -11.26 -3.50
N ARG A 32 5.03 -12.43 -4.07
CA ARG A 32 4.12 -13.12 -4.99
C ARG A 32 3.70 -14.51 -4.53
N ASP A 33 4.37 -15.04 -3.51
CA ASP A 33 4.17 -16.38 -2.98
C ASP A 33 4.40 -16.40 -1.47
N GLN A 34 3.94 -17.49 -0.84
CA GLN A 34 4.01 -17.68 0.60
C GLN A 34 5.44 -17.89 1.10
N GLN A 35 6.29 -18.57 0.31
CA GLN A 35 7.63 -18.93 0.73
C GLN A 35 8.51 -17.68 0.87
N SER A 36 8.48 -16.79 -0.14
CA SER A 36 9.15 -15.49 -0.11
C SER A 36 8.72 -14.64 1.10
N PHE A 37 7.44 -14.69 1.47
CA PHE A 37 6.94 -13.99 2.66
C PHE A 37 7.55 -14.56 3.95
N LEU A 38 7.59 -15.88 4.10
CA LEU A 38 8.15 -16.52 5.29
C LEU A 38 9.66 -16.29 5.41
N GLU A 39 10.38 -16.29 4.30
CA GLU A 39 11.82 -15.98 4.28
C GLU A 39 12.11 -14.54 4.72
N LEU A 40 11.32 -13.56 4.24
CA LEU A 40 11.43 -12.17 4.68
C LEU A 40 11.08 -12.00 6.17
N LEU A 41 10.09 -12.75 6.65
CA LEU A 41 9.72 -12.73 8.07
C LEU A 41 10.86 -13.25 8.95
N GLN A 42 11.47 -14.39 8.58
CA GLN A 42 12.62 -14.96 9.27
C GLN A 42 13.83 -14.03 9.23
N LEU A 43 14.08 -13.38 8.09
CA LEU A 43 15.15 -12.39 7.94
C LEU A 43 14.94 -11.22 8.91
N GLY A 44 13.72 -10.66 8.96
CA GLY A 44 13.38 -9.56 9.86
C GLY A 44 13.53 -9.94 11.34
N GLU A 45 13.15 -11.16 11.71
CA GLU A 45 13.32 -11.70 13.06
C GLU A 45 14.80 -11.85 13.43
N ALA A 46 15.62 -12.40 12.52
CA ALA A 46 17.06 -12.52 12.71
C ALA A 46 17.72 -11.15 12.89
N HIS A 47 17.32 -10.16 12.09
CA HIS A 47 17.80 -8.78 12.23
C HIS A 47 17.35 -8.15 13.56
N ARG A 48 16.13 -8.40 14.01
CA ARG A 48 15.63 -7.95 15.32
C ARG A 48 16.49 -8.55 16.44
N TYR A 49 16.75 -9.85 16.39
CA TYR A 49 17.58 -10.54 17.37
C TYR A 49 19.03 -9.98 17.40
N ALA A 50 19.63 -9.78 16.23
CA ALA A 50 20.96 -9.21 16.10
C ALA A 50 21.03 -7.76 16.64
N ALA A 51 20.02 -6.93 16.34
CA ALA A 51 19.93 -5.56 16.83
C ALA A 51 19.83 -5.51 18.36
N ASN A 52 18.98 -6.35 18.95
CA ASN A 52 18.82 -6.47 20.39
C ASN A 52 20.13 -6.87 21.08
N THR A 53 20.85 -7.84 20.51
CA THR A 53 22.16 -8.29 21.04
C THR A 53 23.21 -7.18 20.96
N ARG A 54 23.27 -6.44 19.83
CA ARG A 54 24.24 -5.34 19.64
C ARG A 54 24.02 -4.16 20.58
N LEU A 55 22.76 -3.86 20.91
CA LEU A 55 22.39 -2.73 21.75
C LEU A 55 22.34 -3.08 23.25
N ASN A 56 22.61 -4.34 23.62
CA ASN A 56 22.29 -4.89 24.95
C ASN A 56 20.81 -4.66 25.35
N THR A 57 19.94 -4.55 24.35
CA THR A 57 18.52 -4.33 24.51
C THR A 57 17.84 -5.69 24.63
N GLU A 58 17.10 -5.88 25.72
CA GLU A 58 16.27 -7.06 25.91
C GLU A 58 15.11 -7.06 24.88
N SER A 59 14.71 -8.20 24.33
CA SER A 59 13.62 -8.23 23.32
C SER A 59 12.29 -7.70 23.85
N SER A 60 12.09 -7.71 25.17
CA SER A 60 10.96 -7.11 25.90
C SER A 60 10.91 -5.57 25.79
N ARG A 61 11.96 -4.94 25.26
CA ARG A 61 12.17 -3.49 25.29
C ARG A 61 12.04 -2.80 23.92
N SER A 62 11.56 -3.52 22.92
CA SER A 62 11.32 -2.96 21.58
C SER A 62 9.95 -3.34 21.07
N HIS A 63 9.32 -2.42 20.32
CA HIS A 63 8.11 -2.72 19.56
C HIS A 63 8.51 -3.20 18.17
N ALA A 64 7.86 -4.25 17.66
CA ALA A 64 8.04 -4.70 16.29
C ALA A 64 6.72 -4.58 15.52
N LEU A 65 6.80 -4.05 14.29
CA LEU A 65 5.65 -3.86 13.42
C LEU A 65 5.91 -4.55 12.08
N LEU A 66 5.03 -5.48 11.72
CA LEU A 66 4.96 -6.07 10.38
C LEU A 66 3.82 -5.42 9.60
N MET A 67 4.12 -4.81 8.47
CA MET A 67 3.13 -4.16 7.60
C MET A 67 3.01 -4.89 6.26
N VAL A 68 1.85 -5.50 6.02
CA VAL A 68 1.55 -6.20 4.76
C VAL A 68 0.51 -5.41 3.99
N HIS A 69 0.88 -4.99 2.79
CA HIS A 69 0.00 -4.27 1.87
C HIS A 69 -0.56 -5.24 0.83
N VAL A 70 -1.87 -5.33 0.73
CA VAL A 70 -2.56 -6.18 -0.25
C VAL A 70 -3.28 -5.29 -1.25
N LYS A 71 -3.01 -5.47 -2.54
CA LYS A 71 -3.71 -4.78 -3.62
C LYS A 71 -4.48 -5.81 -4.43
N ARG A 72 -5.77 -5.57 -4.64
CA ARG A 72 -6.63 -6.43 -5.46
C ARG A 72 -7.31 -5.59 -6.53
N SER A 73 -7.11 -5.97 -7.78
CA SER A 73 -7.94 -5.48 -8.88
C SER A 73 -9.36 -6.01 -8.71
N VAL A 74 -10.32 -5.11 -8.56
CA VAL A 74 -11.74 -5.42 -8.53
C VAL A 74 -12.27 -5.25 -9.94
N LYS A 75 -12.69 -6.35 -10.57
CA LYS A 75 -13.49 -6.28 -11.79
C LYS A 75 -14.78 -5.57 -11.40
N GLY A 76 -15.04 -4.40 -11.99
CA GLY A 76 -16.10 -3.52 -11.56
C GLY A 76 -17.42 -4.28 -11.41
N ARG A 77 -18.07 -4.16 -10.25
CA ARG A 77 -19.54 -4.18 -10.27
C ARG A 77 -19.94 -3.13 -11.28
N GLU A 78 -20.86 -3.45 -12.18
CA GLU A 78 -21.55 -2.43 -12.95
C GLU A 78 -22.01 -1.39 -11.92
N LEU A 79 -21.34 -0.24 -11.89
CA LEU A 79 -21.87 0.92 -11.20
C LEU A 79 -23.19 1.14 -11.92
N ALA A 80 -24.28 0.76 -11.26
CA ALA A 80 -25.64 0.99 -11.65
C ALA A 80 -25.92 2.50 -11.60
N HIS A 81 -25.19 3.26 -12.40
CA HIS A 81 -25.63 4.53 -12.91
C HIS A 81 -26.10 4.25 -14.32
N SER A 82 -27.41 3.97 -14.36
CA SER A 82 -28.30 4.18 -15.49
C SER A 82 -27.80 5.27 -16.44
N SER A 83 -27.13 4.85 -17.51
CA SER A 83 -27.34 5.48 -18.79
C SER A 83 -28.05 4.42 -19.64
N GLN A 84 -29.37 4.39 -19.52
CA GLN A 84 -30.21 3.87 -20.58
C GLN A 84 -29.97 4.76 -21.79
N ASN A 85 -28.97 4.41 -22.59
CA ASN A 85 -28.91 4.76 -24.00
C ASN A 85 -28.09 3.67 -24.67
N GLY A 86 -28.79 2.89 -25.50
CA GLY A 86 -28.26 1.77 -26.25
C GLY A 86 -27.04 2.20 -27.08
N ASN A 87 -26.14 1.23 -27.29
CA ASN A 87 -24.88 1.32 -28.03
C ASN A 87 -23.65 1.81 -27.25
N SER A 88 -23.40 1.26 -26.05
CA SER A 88 -22.02 1.19 -25.55
C SER A 88 -21.22 0.22 -26.43
N THR A 89 -20.50 0.76 -27.40
CA THR A 89 -19.48 0.05 -28.17
C THR A 89 -18.51 -0.66 -27.23
N ASN A 90 -18.03 -1.86 -27.58
CA ASN A 90 -17.09 -2.64 -26.75
C ASN A 90 -15.83 -1.85 -26.33
N ILE A 91 -15.50 -0.80 -27.08
CA ILE A 91 -14.39 0.13 -26.83
C ILE A 91 -14.60 0.91 -25.51
N ALA A 92 -15.81 1.40 -25.23
CA ALA A 92 -16.10 2.17 -24.01
C ALA A 92 -16.00 1.31 -22.73
N LYS A 93 -16.18 -0.01 -22.84
CA LYS A 93 -15.97 -0.95 -21.73
C LYS A 93 -14.48 -1.26 -21.51
N SER A 94 -13.67 -1.28 -22.57
CA SER A 94 -12.21 -1.51 -22.48
C SER A 94 -11.43 -0.34 -21.89
N LEU A 95 -11.98 0.88 -21.95
CA LEU A 95 -11.32 2.12 -21.53
C LEU A 95 -11.59 2.54 -20.09
N ARG A 96 -12.31 1.73 -19.31
CA ARG A 96 -12.56 2.08 -17.90
C ARG A 96 -11.32 1.77 -17.05
N PRO A 97 -10.89 2.71 -16.19
CA PRO A 97 -9.78 2.45 -15.29
C PRO A 97 -10.16 1.30 -14.35
N THR A 98 -9.19 0.43 -14.10
CA THR A 98 -9.38 -0.71 -13.22
C THR A 98 -9.52 -0.20 -11.78
N LEU A 99 -10.59 -0.59 -11.09
CA LEU A 99 -10.77 -0.28 -9.68
C LEU A 99 -9.85 -1.17 -8.86
N VAL A 100 -8.97 -0.58 -8.06
CA VAL A 100 -8.04 -1.29 -7.19
C VAL A 100 -8.45 -1.08 -5.75
N ARG A 101 -8.72 -2.17 -5.04
CA ARG A 101 -8.93 -2.18 -3.60
C ARG A 101 -7.61 -2.40 -2.89
N LYS A 102 -7.33 -1.56 -1.91
CA LYS A 102 -6.14 -1.61 -1.06
C LYS A 102 -6.50 -2.08 0.35
N GLY A 103 -5.75 -3.04 0.87
CA GLY A 103 -5.77 -3.46 2.25
C GLY A 103 -4.39 -3.26 2.88
N LYS A 104 -4.36 -2.94 4.16
CA LYS A 104 -3.15 -2.85 4.98
C LYS A 104 -3.38 -3.68 6.24
N LEU A 105 -2.63 -4.75 6.41
CA LEU A 105 -2.57 -5.52 7.64
C LEU A 105 -1.34 -5.03 8.42
N VAL A 106 -1.54 -4.67 9.67
CA VAL A 106 -0.45 -4.31 10.59
C VAL A 106 -0.50 -5.27 11.76
N VAL A 107 0.56 -6.06 11.94
CA VAL A 107 0.74 -6.92 13.12
C VAL A 107 1.79 -6.25 14.00
N VAL A 108 1.45 -6.07 15.26
CA VAL A 108 2.26 -5.30 16.21
C VAL A 108 2.57 -6.17 17.41
N ASP A 109 3.86 -6.35 17.67
CA ASP A 109 4.38 -6.91 18.91
C ASP A 109 4.84 -5.75 19.79
N LEU A 110 4.16 -5.53 20.91
CA LEU A 110 4.44 -4.42 21.80
C LEU A 110 5.46 -4.84 22.86
N ALA A 111 6.32 -3.90 23.24
CA ALA A 111 7.21 -4.04 24.38
C ALA A 111 6.44 -4.30 25.68
N GLY A 112 7.15 -4.78 26.70
CA GLY A 112 6.62 -5.04 28.04
C GLY A 112 5.95 -3.80 28.64
N SER A 113 4.79 -4.01 29.26
CA SER A 113 4.00 -2.94 29.90
C SER A 113 4.35 -2.73 31.37
N GLU A 114 5.34 -3.45 31.89
CA GLU A 114 5.79 -3.37 33.27
C GLU A 114 6.47 -2.03 33.58
N ARG A 115 6.28 -1.58 34.82
CA ARG A 115 6.84 -0.32 35.29
C ARG A 115 8.34 -0.43 35.59
N ILE A 116 9.06 0.65 35.29
CA ILE A 116 10.52 0.79 35.46
C ILE A 116 10.95 0.62 36.92
N ASP A 117 10.12 1.06 37.85
CA ASP A 117 10.37 1.03 39.30
C ASP A 117 10.63 -0.39 39.84
N LYS A 118 10.15 -1.43 39.15
CA LYS A 118 10.40 -2.84 39.48
C LYS A 118 11.52 -3.49 38.66
N SER A 119 12.07 -2.79 37.66
CA SER A 119 13.05 -3.36 36.73
C SER A 119 14.49 -3.36 37.26
N GLY A 120 14.79 -2.57 38.31
CA GLY A 120 16.15 -2.47 38.87
C GLY A 120 17.19 -1.89 37.89
N SER A 121 16.75 -1.17 36.85
CA SER A 121 17.62 -0.68 35.77
C SER A 121 18.42 0.56 36.21
N GLU A 122 19.74 0.55 36.05
CA GLU A 122 20.64 1.70 36.32
C GLU A 122 21.30 2.23 35.03
N GLY A 123 21.69 3.51 35.00
CA GLY A 123 22.47 4.09 33.89
C GLY A 123 21.72 4.17 32.54
N HIS A 124 22.39 3.85 31.42
CA HIS A 124 21.80 3.89 30.07
C HIS A 124 20.54 3.02 29.92
N THR A 125 20.48 1.93 30.69
CA THR A 125 19.36 0.99 30.77
C THR A 125 18.09 1.66 31.31
N LEU A 126 18.23 2.68 32.16
CA LEU A 126 17.11 3.46 32.70
C LEU A 126 16.50 4.41 31.65
N GLU A 127 17.32 5.03 30.81
CA GLU A 127 16.85 6.01 29.80
C GLU A 127 16.10 5.33 28.65
N GLU A 128 16.54 4.12 28.29
CA GLU A 128 15.82 3.23 27.38
C GLU A 128 14.49 2.78 27.99
N ALA A 129 14.50 2.30 29.24
CA ALA A 129 13.28 1.86 29.94
C ALA A 129 12.24 3.00 30.08
N LYS A 130 12.70 4.24 30.27
CA LYS A 130 11.87 5.46 30.21
C LYS A 130 11.25 5.67 28.83
N SER A 131 12.03 5.54 27.76
CA SER A 131 11.56 5.74 26.39
C SER A 131 10.49 4.72 25.98
N ILE A 132 10.62 3.47 26.41
CA ILE A 132 9.64 2.41 26.16
C ILE A 132 8.34 2.69 26.90
N ASN A 133 8.45 2.96 28.20
CA ASN A 133 7.29 3.32 28.99
C ASN A 133 6.63 4.61 28.52
N LEU A 134 7.38 5.55 27.94
CA LEU A 134 6.82 6.76 27.32
C LEU A 134 5.89 6.38 26.15
N SER A 135 6.32 5.48 25.27
CA SER A 135 5.49 5.06 24.12
C SER A 135 4.22 4.31 24.53
N LEU A 136 4.28 3.40 25.51
CA LEU A 136 3.11 2.69 26.03
C LEU A 136 2.21 3.60 26.89
N SER A 137 2.79 4.54 27.64
CA SER A 137 2.03 5.55 28.37
C SER A 137 1.29 6.49 27.41
N ALA A 138 1.94 6.92 26.33
CA ALA A 138 1.31 7.71 25.27
C ALA A 138 0.15 6.94 24.62
N LEU A 139 0.33 5.65 24.34
CA LEU A 139 -0.74 4.78 23.86
C LEU A 139 -1.89 4.68 24.86
N GLY A 140 -1.60 4.50 26.14
CA GLY A 140 -2.58 4.51 27.23
C GLY A 140 -3.38 5.81 27.30
N LYS A 141 -2.73 6.96 27.17
CA LYS A 141 -3.39 8.28 27.11
C LYS A 141 -4.28 8.42 25.88
N CYS A 142 -3.81 7.98 24.71
CA CYS A 142 -4.60 8.01 23.48
C CYS A 142 -5.87 7.16 23.62
N ILE A 143 -5.75 5.93 24.13
CA ILE A 143 -6.90 5.05 24.35
C ILE A 143 -7.86 5.64 25.38
N ASN A 144 -7.37 6.24 26.46
CA ASN A 144 -8.25 6.88 27.44
C ASN A 144 -9.03 8.05 26.84
N ALA A 145 -8.33 8.94 26.13
CA ALA A 145 -8.93 10.08 25.46
C ALA A 145 -9.99 9.63 24.44
N LEU A 146 -9.69 8.59 23.65
CA LEU A 146 -10.64 8.01 22.68
C LEU A 146 -11.84 7.35 23.36
N ALA A 147 -11.62 6.58 24.43
CA ALA A 147 -12.70 5.92 25.19
C ALA A 147 -13.65 6.91 25.88
N GLU A 148 -13.16 8.11 26.19
CA GLU A 148 -13.93 9.21 26.78
C GLU A 148 -14.50 10.19 25.72
N ASN A 149 -14.32 9.90 24.42
CA ASN A 149 -14.70 10.80 23.32
C ASN A 149 -14.13 12.22 23.47
N SER A 150 -12.90 12.32 23.97
CA SER A 150 -12.20 13.60 24.12
C SER A 150 -11.98 14.27 22.77
N ALA A 151 -12.17 15.59 22.72
CA ALA A 151 -11.98 16.37 21.50
C ALA A 151 -10.52 16.36 20.99
N HIS A 152 -9.55 16.20 21.90
CA HIS A 152 -8.13 16.10 21.57
C HIS A 152 -7.57 14.76 22.00
N VAL A 153 -6.92 14.06 21.06
CA VAL A 153 -6.20 12.81 21.30
C VAL A 153 -4.71 13.04 21.03
N PRO A 154 -3.81 12.79 21.99
CA PRO A 154 -2.40 13.13 21.89
C PRO A 154 -1.60 12.10 21.07
N VAL A 155 -2.04 11.80 19.84
CA VAL A 155 -1.45 10.76 18.98
C VAL A 155 0.02 11.06 18.60
N ARG A 156 0.46 12.31 18.72
CA ARG A 156 1.82 12.75 18.38
C ARG A 156 2.84 12.55 19.50
N ASP A 157 2.41 12.17 20.71
CA ASP A 157 3.29 12.01 21.88
C ASP A 157 4.35 10.91 21.71
N SER A 158 4.15 9.96 20.77
CA SER A 158 5.14 8.94 20.47
C SER A 158 5.11 8.50 18.99
N LYS A 159 6.23 7.95 18.49
CA LYS A 159 6.26 7.32 17.16
C LYS A 159 5.25 6.17 17.06
N LEU A 160 5.07 5.38 18.13
CA LEU A 160 4.13 4.26 18.18
C LEU A 160 2.68 4.72 17.99
N THR A 161 2.23 5.72 18.73
CA THR A 161 0.85 6.25 18.62
C THR A 161 0.58 6.88 17.26
N ARG A 162 1.60 7.46 16.62
CA ARG A 162 1.50 7.95 15.24
C ARG A 162 1.37 6.80 14.23
N LEU A 163 2.14 5.72 14.40
CA LEU A 163 2.04 4.52 13.57
C LEU A 163 0.68 3.81 13.70
N LEU A 164 0.11 3.82 14.90
CA LEU A 164 -1.17 3.18 15.23
C LEU A 164 -2.39 4.11 15.10
N ARG A 165 -2.21 5.30 14.53
CA ARG A 165 -3.31 6.27 14.35
C ARG A 165 -4.48 5.68 13.57
N ASP A 166 -4.22 4.86 12.56
CA ASP A 166 -5.26 4.17 11.79
C ASP A 166 -5.98 3.09 12.63
N SER A 167 -5.32 2.55 13.66
CA SER A 167 -5.78 1.41 14.46
C SER A 167 -6.68 1.81 15.63
N PHE A 168 -6.52 2.99 16.24
CA PHE A 168 -7.35 3.43 17.36
C PHE A 168 -7.99 4.80 17.05
N GLY A 169 -9.32 4.83 16.95
CA GLY A 169 -10.07 6.01 16.49
C GLY A 169 -9.95 6.27 14.98
N GLY A 170 -9.43 5.30 14.23
CA GLY A 170 -9.10 5.43 12.81
C GLY A 170 -10.03 4.62 11.90
N THR A 171 -9.50 4.17 10.76
CA THR A 171 -10.27 3.48 9.71
C THR A 171 -10.03 1.97 9.66
N ALA A 172 -9.18 1.42 10.52
CA ALA A 172 -8.83 0.01 10.52
C ALA A 172 -9.81 -0.84 11.34
N ARG A 173 -9.92 -2.12 10.97
CA ARG A 173 -10.44 -3.14 11.90
C ARG A 173 -9.31 -3.51 12.85
N THR A 174 -9.53 -3.34 14.14
CA THR A 174 -8.49 -3.52 15.15
C THR A 174 -8.88 -4.61 16.13
N SER A 175 -7.93 -5.48 16.40
CA SER A 175 -8.03 -6.49 17.46
C SER A 175 -6.85 -6.31 18.38
N LEU A 176 -7.12 -6.29 19.69
CA LEU A 176 -6.11 -6.16 20.73
C LEU A 176 -6.09 -7.46 21.53
N VAL A 177 -4.91 -8.07 21.62
CA VAL A 177 -4.67 -9.22 22.49
C VAL A 177 -3.96 -8.72 23.73
N ILE A 178 -4.54 -8.96 24.90
CA ILE A 178 -3.91 -8.67 26.19
C ILE A 178 -3.38 -9.96 26.80
N THR A 179 -2.12 -9.96 27.19
CA THR A 179 -1.45 -11.10 27.83
C THR A 179 -1.19 -10.77 29.30
N ILE A 180 -1.54 -11.69 30.20
CA ILE A 180 -1.41 -11.50 31.65
C ILE A 180 -0.66 -12.65 32.30
N GLY A 181 0.04 -12.36 33.39
CA GLY A 181 0.70 -13.38 34.21
C GLY A 181 -0.26 -13.92 35.29
N PRO A 182 -0.48 -15.24 35.40
CA PRO A 182 -1.46 -15.79 36.35
C PRO A 182 -0.97 -15.78 37.82
N SER A 183 0.30 -15.48 38.07
CA SER A 183 0.88 -15.49 39.41
C SER A 183 0.40 -14.31 40.26
N PRO A 184 0.13 -14.50 41.57
CA PRO A 184 -0.19 -13.41 42.50
C PRO A 184 0.88 -12.30 42.55
N ARG A 185 2.14 -12.63 42.23
CA ARG A 185 3.25 -11.65 42.15
C ARG A 185 3.00 -10.58 41.08
N HIS A 186 2.23 -10.90 40.05
CA HIS A 186 1.92 -10.01 38.93
C HIS A 186 0.55 -9.32 39.07
N ARG A 187 -0.09 -9.39 40.24
CA ARG A 187 -1.45 -8.85 40.46
C ARG A 187 -1.59 -7.40 39.99
N GLY A 188 -0.65 -6.53 40.37
CA GLY A 188 -0.69 -5.10 40.00
C GLY A 188 -0.62 -4.86 38.49
N GLU A 189 0.27 -5.54 37.78
CA GLU A 189 0.41 -5.42 36.32
C GLU A 189 -0.80 -6.04 35.62
N THR A 190 -1.26 -7.20 36.08
CA THR A 190 -2.45 -7.90 35.56
C THR A 190 -3.70 -7.02 35.63
N THR A 191 -3.96 -6.39 36.78
CA THR A 191 -5.06 -5.44 36.92
C THR A 191 -4.89 -4.27 35.94
N SER A 192 -3.68 -3.70 35.83
CA SER A 192 -3.42 -2.58 34.94
C SER A 192 -3.69 -2.92 33.46
N THR A 193 -3.23 -4.10 33.01
CA THR A 193 -3.43 -4.60 31.65
C THR A 193 -4.90 -4.89 31.34
N ILE A 194 -5.64 -5.49 32.28
CA ILE A 194 -7.08 -5.74 32.11
C ILE A 194 -7.85 -4.41 32.00
N MET A 195 -7.56 -3.45 32.88
CA MET A 195 -8.19 -2.13 32.85
C MET A 195 -7.88 -1.37 31.55
N PHE A 196 -6.66 -1.52 31.01
CA PHE A 196 -6.30 -1.00 29.69
C PHE A 196 -7.16 -1.64 28.59
N GLY A 197 -7.27 -2.97 28.58
CA GLY A 197 -8.13 -3.69 27.63
C GLY A 197 -9.60 -3.25 27.70
N GLN A 198 -10.15 -3.08 28.91
CA GLN A 198 -11.52 -2.59 29.10
C GLN A 198 -11.74 -1.18 28.54
N ARG A 199 -10.75 -0.28 28.66
CA ARG A 199 -10.83 1.04 28.02
C ARG A 199 -10.72 0.94 26.49
N ALA A 200 -9.79 0.11 26.00
CA ALA A 200 -9.60 -0.10 24.57
C ALA A 200 -10.87 -0.65 23.88
N MET A 201 -11.67 -1.47 24.57
CA MET A 201 -12.96 -1.96 24.06
C MET A 201 -13.99 -0.86 23.79
N LYS A 202 -13.86 0.32 24.41
CA LYS A 202 -14.75 1.46 24.19
C LYS A 202 -14.35 2.33 23.00
N VAL A 203 -13.19 2.08 22.40
CA VAL A 203 -12.70 2.86 21.26
C VAL A 203 -13.43 2.43 19.99
N GLU A 204 -14.09 3.38 19.34
CA GLU A 204 -14.80 3.15 18.08
C GLU A 204 -13.95 3.56 16.88
N ASN A 205 -13.93 2.72 15.84
CA ASN A 205 -13.27 3.00 14.57
C ASN A 205 -14.30 3.18 13.45
N MET A 206 -14.02 4.11 12.55
CA MET A 206 -14.85 4.42 11.38
C MET A 206 -14.28 3.73 10.14
N LEU A 207 -14.72 2.48 9.91
CA LEU A 207 -14.21 1.65 8.82
C LEU A 207 -14.43 2.30 7.45
N LYS A 208 -13.35 2.39 6.66
CA LYS A 208 -13.38 2.94 5.30
C LYS A 208 -12.76 1.96 4.31
N LEU A 209 -13.51 1.58 3.29
CA LEU A 209 -12.98 0.82 2.16
C LEU A 209 -12.06 1.71 1.33
N LYS A 210 -10.81 1.27 1.13
CA LYS A 210 -9.82 1.99 0.33
C LYS A 210 -9.85 1.47 -1.10
N GLU A 211 -10.50 2.23 -1.97
CA GLU A 211 -10.60 1.94 -3.40
C GLU A 211 -10.13 3.14 -4.20
N GLU A 212 -9.35 2.88 -5.25
CA GLU A 212 -8.87 3.89 -6.16
C GLU A 212 -8.89 3.38 -7.59
N PHE A 213 -9.04 4.30 -8.55
CA PHE A 213 -8.91 3.97 -9.95
C PHE A 213 -7.44 3.99 -10.37
N ASP A 214 -6.97 2.89 -10.97
CA ASP A 214 -5.60 2.80 -11.48
C ASP A 214 -5.50 3.44 -12.88
N TYR A 215 -5.50 4.78 -12.88
CA TYR A 215 -5.30 5.58 -14.08
C TYR A 215 -3.93 5.37 -14.72
N LYS A 216 -2.91 4.99 -13.95
CA LYS A 216 -1.55 4.76 -14.46
C LYS A 216 -1.52 3.52 -15.35
N SER A 217 -2.13 2.43 -14.93
CA SER A 217 -2.27 1.24 -15.76
C SER A 217 -3.18 1.48 -16.97
N LEU A 218 -4.22 2.31 -16.83
CA LEU A 218 -5.06 2.70 -17.96
C LEU A 218 -4.28 3.51 -19.00
N ALA A 219 -3.54 4.53 -18.59
CA ALA A 219 -2.70 5.35 -19.47
C ALA A 219 -1.71 4.48 -20.26
N ARG A 220 -1.01 3.58 -19.57
CA ARG A 220 -0.09 2.65 -20.25
C ARG A 220 -0.78 1.74 -21.28
N LYS A 221 -2.00 1.27 -20.98
CA LYS A 221 -2.78 0.46 -21.94
C LYS A 221 -3.19 1.29 -23.15
N LEU A 222 -3.56 2.56 -22.94
CA LEU A 222 -3.91 3.50 -23.98
C LEU A 222 -2.71 3.79 -24.89
N ASP A 223 -1.54 4.03 -24.33
CA ASP A 223 -0.30 4.27 -25.10
C ASP A 223 0.01 3.06 -25.99
N ILE A 224 -0.03 1.84 -25.44
CA ILE A 224 0.19 0.61 -26.22
C ILE A 224 -0.85 0.43 -27.33
N GLN A 225 -2.11 0.84 -27.11
CA GLN A 225 -3.14 0.78 -28.15
C GLN A 225 -2.89 1.82 -29.23
N LEU A 226 -2.48 3.02 -28.85
CA LEU A 226 -2.16 4.10 -29.78
C LEU A 226 -0.99 3.69 -30.69
N ASP A 227 0.09 3.14 -30.13
CA ASP A 227 1.23 2.65 -30.90
C ASP A 227 0.82 1.57 -31.91
N LYS A 228 -0.04 0.64 -31.51
CA LYS A 228 -0.57 -0.39 -32.41
C LYS A 228 -1.38 0.19 -33.55
N LEU A 229 -2.25 1.16 -33.26
CA LEU A 229 -3.07 1.82 -34.28
C LEU A 229 -2.20 2.62 -35.26
N ILE A 230 -1.17 3.30 -34.76
CA ILE A 230 -0.20 4.03 -35.60
C ILE A 230 0.49 3.05 -36.54
N MET A 231 1.04 1.95 -36.02
CA MET A 231 1.70 0.93 -36.85
C MET A 231 0.76 0.31 -37.90
N GLU A 232 -0.51 0.08 -37.55
CA GLU A 232 -1.49 -0.45 -38.50
C GLU A 232 -1.84 0.57 -39.58
N HIS A 233 -1.97 1.85 -39.21
CA HIS A 233 -2.21 2.94 -40.14
C HIS A 233 -1.04 3.11 -41.12
N GLU A 234 0.19 3.13 -40.63
CA GLU A 234 1.40 3.22 -41.46
C GLU A 234 1.48 2.05 -42.46
N ARG A 235 1.16 0.83 -42.02
CA ARG A 235 1.12 -0.34 -42.92
C ARG A 235 0.07 -0.20 -44.02
N LYS A 236 -1.14 0.27 -43.68
CA LYS A 236 -2.21 0.49 -44.65
C LYS A 236 -1.86 1.60 -45.62
N GLN A 237 -1.26 2.68 -45.13
CA GLN A 237 -0.82 3.80 -45.95
C GLN A 237 0.25 3.35 -46.96
N LYS A 238 1.25 2.58 -46.52
CA LYS A 238 2.25 2.01 -47.41
C LYS A 238 1.65 1.07 -48.45
N ALA A 239 0.75 0.17 -48.06
CA ALA A 239 0.08 -0.73 -48.99
C ALA A 239 -0.76 0.04 -50.03
N PHE A 240 -1.39 1.14 -49.62
CA PHE A 240 -2.15 2.00 -50.52
C PHE A 240 -1.24 2.78 -51.49
N GLU A 241 -0.08 3.27 -51.03
CA GLU A 241 0.93 3.90 -51.88
C GLU A 241 1.49 2.92 -52.93
N GLU A 242 1.82 1.68 -52.53
CA GLU A 242 2.27 0.62 -53.45
C GLU A 242 1.21 0.27 -54.51
N GLU A 243 -0.08 0.29 -54.14
CA GLU A 243 -1.17 0.05 -55.07
C GLU A 243 -1.37 1.22 -56.06
N ILE A 244 -1.26 2.47 -55.59
CA ILE A 244 -1.29 3.65 -56.47
C ILE A 244 -0.15 3.60 -57.48
N GLU A 245 1.06 3.25 -57.04
CA GLU A 245 2.23 3.17 -57.92
C GLU A 245 2.05 2.08 -58.99
N ARG A 246 1.50 0.92 -58.63
CA ARG A 246 1.13 -0.13 -59.60
C ARG A 246 0.12 0.38 -60.64
N ILE A 247 -1.00 0.94 -60.17
CA ILE A 247 -2.06 1.44 -61.06
C ILE A 247 -1.53 2.52 -61.99
N THR A 248 -0.68 3.41 -61.47
CA THR A 248 -0.05 4.49 -62.27
C THR A 248 0.88 3.90 -63.33
N THR A 249 1.71 2.91 -62.97
CA THR A 249 2.61 2.25 -63.93
C THR A 249 1.83 1.51 -65.01
N ASP A 250 0.80 0.76 -64.63
CA ASP A 250 -0.05 0.02 -65.57
C ASP A 250 -0.80 0.95 -66.52
N THR A 251 -1.33 2.07 -66.01
CA THR A 251 -1.98 3.09 -66.86
C THR A 251 -0.99 3.79 -67.78
N GLN A 252 0.23 4.09 -67.33
CA GLN A 252 1.28 4.66 -68.19
C GLN A 252 1.62 3.71 -69.35
N ASN A 253 1.78 2.41 -69.05
CA ASN A 253 2.06 1.39 -70.06
C ASN A 253 0.93 1.26 -71.08
N GLN A 254 -0.34 1.26 -70.63
CA GLN A 254 -1.50 1.23 -71.53
C GLN A 254 -1.58 2.47 -72.42
N ILE A 255 -1.28 3.66 -71.89
CA ILE A 255 -1.23 4.90 -72.68
C ILE A 255 -0.14 4.78 -73.76
N SER A 256 1.07 4.37 -73.39
CA SER A 256 2.18 4.22 -74.35
C SER A 256 1.89 3.16 -75.42
N GLU A 257 1.22 2.06 -75.07
CA GLU A 257 0.81 1.05 -76.03
C GLU A 257 -0.27 1.57 -76.99
N ALA A 258 -1.25 2.32 -76.47
CA ALA A 258 -2.29 2.97 -77.29
C ALA A 258 -1.71 4.02 -78.24
N GLU A 259 -0.77 4.85 -77.77
CA GLU A 259 -0.05 5.83 -78.60
C GLU A 259 0.72 5.17 -79.74
N ARG A 260 1.39 4.05 -79.45
CA ARG A 260 2.14 3.27 -80.45
C ARG A 260 1.23 2.66 -81.50
N ASN A 261 0.13 2.03 -81.07
CA ASN A 261 -0.87 1.48 -81.97
C ASN A 261 -1.53 2.56 -82.85
N TYR A 262 -1.73 3.77 -82.33
CA TYR A 262 -2.26 4.89 -83.09
C TYR A 262 -1.26 5.41 -84.13
N ALA A 263 0.03 5.47 -83.78
CA ALA A 263 1.08 5.86 -84.71
C ALA A 263 1.22 4.84 -85.87
N ASP A 264 1.21 3.55 -85.56
CA ASP A 264 1.27 2.47 -86.56
C ASP A 264 0.05 2.46 -87.51
N ALA A 265 -1.10 2.96 -87.06
CA ALA A 265 -2.32 3.08 -87.88
C ALA A 265 -2.35 4.32 -88.80
N MET A 266 -1.41 5.25 -88.62
CA MET A 266 -1.30 6.50 -89.40
C MET A 266 -0.21 6.45 -90.48
N GLU A 267 0.64 5.41 -90.50
CA GLU A 267 1.52 5.03 -91.62
C GLU A 267 0.79 4.18 -92.67
#